data_AF-W5YUU7-F1
#
_entry.id   AF-W5YUU7-F1
#
_cell.length_a   1.000
_cell.length_b   1.000
_cell.length_c   1.000
_cell.angle_alpha   90.00
_cell.angle_beta   90.00
_cell.angle_gamma   90.00
#
_symmetry.space_group_name_H-M   'P 1'
#
loop_
_entity.id
_entity.type
_entity.pdbx_description
1 polymer ?
#
loop_
_entity_poly.entity_id
_entity_poly.type
_entity_poly.pdbx_seq_one_letter_code
_entity_poly.pdbx_strand_id
1 'polypeptide(L)' 'MVGLAFTEDAVATTKLMDLQIRNVEEPLRLGETILAKLAVGHDMLRPGCSVVIEKFHA' A
#
# COMPACT_ATOMS: atom_id res chain seq x y z
N MET A 1 19.61 0.75 -8.47
CA MET A 1 18.79 -0.46 -8.32
C MET A 1 18.49 -1.08 -9.68
N VAL A 2 18.95 -2.32 -9.90
CA VAL A 2 18.66 -3.18 -11.07
C VAL A 2 17.51 -4.15 -10.75
N GLY A 3 17.38 -4.56 -9.49
CA GLY A 3 16.31 -5.43 -9.04
C GLY A 3 16.22 -5.52 -7.52
N LEU A 4 15.05 -5.97 -7.04
CA LEU A 4 14.77 -6.26 -5.64
C LEU A 4 14.14 -7.65 -5.60
N ALA A 5 14.68 -8.53 -4.76
CA ALA A 5 14.10 -9.85 -4.50
C ALA A 5 13.87 -9.99 -2.99
N PHE A 6 12.69 -10.48 -2.59
CA PHE A 6 12.37 -10.74 -1.19
C PHE A 6 11.39 -11.90 -1.06
N THR A 7 11.39 -12.55 0.11
CA THR A 7 10.36 -13.53 0.49
C THR A 7 9.23 -12.84 1.25
N GLU A 8 8.04 -13.45 1.28
CA GLU A 8 6.82 -12.86 1.86
C GLU A 8 7.03 -12.31 3.28
N ASP A 9 7.84 -12.98 4.09
CA ASP A 9 8.19 -12.59 5.46
C ASP A 9 8.95 -11.25 5.58
N ALA A 10 9.44 -10.66 4.49
CA ALA A 10 10.20 -9.42 4.52
C ALA A 10 9.33 -8.18 4.79
N VAL A 11 8.05 -8.22 4.41
CA VAL A 11 7.15 -7.06 4.41
C VAL A 11 5.94 -7.34 5.30
N ALA A 12 5.50 -6.34 6.05
CA ALA A 12 4.26 -6.39 6.82
C ALA A 12 3.27 -5.33 6.33
N THR A 13 2.00 -5.73 6.27
CA THR A 13 0.89 -4.80 6.11
C THR A 13 -0.09 -5.01 7.25
N THR A 14 -0.41 -3.94 7.97
CA THR A 14 -1.39 -3.98 9.06
C THR A 14 -2.68 -3.30 8.60
N LYS A 15 -3.78 -4.04 8.64
CA LYS A 15 -5.11 -3.53 8.29
C LYS A 15 -5.84 -3.10 9.56
N LEU A 16 -6.09 -1.79 9.69
CA LEU A 16 -6.77 -1.23 10.87
C LEU A 16 -8.29 -1.31 10.76
N MET A 17 -8.82 -1.11 9.55
CA MET A 17 -10.25 -1.21 9.25
C MET A 17 -10.45 -1.87 7.89
N ASP A 18 -11.60 -2.50 7.72
CA ASP A 18 -12.02 -3.02 6.42
C ASP A 18 -12.24 -1.91 5.39
N LEU A 19 -12.15 -2.27 4.12
CA LEU A 19 -12.49 -1.37 3.02
C LEU A 19 -13.97 -0.99 3.17
N GLN A 20 -14.23 0.30 3.25
CA GLN A 20 -15.58 0.85 3.35
C GLN A 20 -15.89 1.67 2.11
N ILE A 21 -17.08 1.49 1.55
CA ILE A 21 -17.59 2.26 0.42
C ILE A 21 -18.85 2.98 0.89
N ARG A 22 -18.95 4.28 0.63
CA ARG A 22 -20.10 5.09 1.00
C ARG A 22 -20.49 6.04 -0.14
N ASN A 23 -21.78 6.12 -0.42
CA ASN A 23 -22.31 7.21 -1.23
C ASN A 23 -22.41 8.47 -0.34
N VAL A 24 -21.91 9.59 -0.82
CA VAL A 24 -21.90 10.87 -0.13
C VAL A 24 -22.77 11.83 -0.93
N GLU A 25 -23.82 12.33 -0.31
CA GLU A 25 -24.64 13.37 -0.91
C GLU A 25 -23.85 14.69 -0.93
N GLU A 26 -23.69 15.26 -2.12
CA GLU A 26 -23.07 16.56 -2.33
C GLU A 26 -24.09 17.48 -3.00
N PRO A 27 -24.82 18.32 -2.23
CA PRO A 27 -25.97 19.07 -2.76
C PRO A 27 -25.59 20.14 -3.79
N LEU A 28 -24.32 20.52 -3.85
CA LEU A 28 -23.79 21.52 -4.78
C LEU A 28 -23.30 20.90 -6.10
N ARG A 29 -23.33 19.57 -6.24
CA ARG A 29 -22.80 18.86 -7.40
C ARG A 29 -23.87 17.96 -8.01
N LEU A 30 -24.05 18.06 -9.33
CA LEU A 30 -24.93 17.15 -10.05
C LEU A 30 -24.21 15.81 -10.24
N GLY A 31 -24.77 14.73 -9.65
CA GLY A 31 -24.26 13.37 -9.77
C GLY A 31 -24.04 12.67 -8.42
N GLU A 32 -23.73 11.38 -8.47
CA GLU A 32 -23.45 10.54 -7.28
C GLU A 32 -21.97 10.58 -6.91
N THR A 33 -21.66 10.74 -5.62
CA THR A 33 -20.28 10.68 -5.10
C THR A 33 -20.07 9.39 -4.35
N ILE A 34 -19.20 8.52 -4.86
CA ILE A 34 -18.85 7.26 -4.19
C ILE A 34 -17.46 7.41 -3.57
N LEU A 35 -17.38 7.28 -2.25
CA LEU A 35 -16.13 7.38 -1.49
C LEU A 35 -15.74 6.00 -0.97
N ALA A 36 -14.52 5.56 -1.32
CA ALA A 36 -13.91 4.35 -0.79
C ALA A 36 -12.80 4.73 0.21
N LYS A 37 -12.83 4.15 1.41
CA LYS A 37 -11.84 4.39 2.47
C LYS A 37 -11.22 3.08 2.91
N LEU A 38 -9.89 3.04 2.92
CA LEU A 38 -9.09 1.91 3.39
C LEU A 38 -8.02 2.43 4.35
N ALA A 39 -7.98 1.89 5.57
CA ALA A 39 -6.97 2.22 6.56
C ALA A 39 -5.98 1.06 6.70
N VAL A 40 -4.81 1.22 6.07
CA VAL A 40 -3.71 0.24 6.06
C VAL A 40 -2.39 0.93 6.37
N GLY A 41 -1.52 0.26 7.12
CA GLY A 41 -0.13 0.65 7.34
C GLY A 41 0.80 -0.35 6.66
N HIS A 42 1.87 0.13 6.03
CA HIS A 42 2.88 -0.69 5.36
C HIS A 42 4.21 -0.48 6.05
N ASP A 43 4.92 -1.57 6.36
CA ASP A 43 6.24 -1.51 6.97
C ASP A 43 7.06 -2.78 6.68
N MET A 44 8.32 -2.79 7.13
CA MET A 44 9.22 -3.93 7.04
C MET A 44 9.03 -4.87 8.24
N LEU A 45 8.85 -6.16 8.00
CA LEU A 45 8.73 -7.16 9.07
C LEU A 45 10.08 -7.78 9.42
N ARG A 46 10.79 -8.28 8.39
CA ARG A 46 12.11 -8.90 8.54
C ARG A 46 13.00 -8.53 7.34
N PRO A 47 13.74 -7.41 7.39
CA PRO A 47 14.48 -6.90 6.23
C PRO A 47 15.60 -7.84 5.74
N GLY A 48 16.10 -8.74 6.59
CA GLY A 48 17.08 -9.77 6.20
C GLY A 48 16.58 -10.77 5.16
N CYS A 49 15.27 -10.83 4.91
CA CYS A 49 14.64 -11.62 3.86
C CYS A 49 14.55 -10.87 2.52
N SER A 50 15.22 -9.72 2.37
CA SER A 50 15.26 -8.94 1.14
C SER A 50 16.69 -8.66 0.69
N VAL A 51 16.90 -8.64 -0.63
CA VAL A 51 18.18 -8.29 -1.26
C VAL A 51 17.95 -7.30 -2.40
N VAL A 52 18.81 -6.28 -2.47
CA VAL A 52 18.82 -5.28 -3.53
C VAL A 52 20.00 -5.56 -4.46
N ILE A 53 19.75 -5.60 -5.76
CA ILE A 53 20.78 -5.71 -6.79
C ILE A 53 21.09 -4.30 -7.28
N GLU A 54 22.32 -3.84 -7.05
CA GLU A 54 22.80 -2.53 -7.51
C GLU A 54 23.74 -2.67 -8.70
N LYS A 55 23.65 -1.74 -9.66
CA LYS A 55 24.63 -1.67 -10.77
C LYS A 55 25.81 -0.86 -10.27
N PHE A 56 26.97 -1.47 -10.19
CA PHE A 56 28.20 -0.74 -9.92
C PHE A 56 28.53 0.14 -11.14
N HIS A 57 28.68 1.44 -10.91
CA HIS A 57 29.31 2.35 -11.89
C HIS A 57 30.73 2.59 -11.40
N ALA A 58 31.70 2.10 -12.16
CA ALA A 58 33.13 2.38 -11.94
C ALA A 58 33.50 3.73 -12.58
#